data_AF-A0A127EFF2-F1
#
_entry.id   AF-A0A127EFF2-F1
#
_cell.length_a   1.000
_cell.length_b   1.000
_cell.length_c   1.000
_cell.angle_alpha   90.00
_cell.angle_beta   90.00
_cell.angle_gamma   90.00
#
_symmetry.space_group_name_H-M   'P 1'
#
loop_
_entity.id
_entity.type
_entity.pdbx_description
1 polymer ?
#
loop_
_entity_poly.entity_id
_entity_poly.type
_entity_poly.pdbx_seq_one_letter_code
_entity_poly.pdbx_strand_id
1 'polypeptide(L)' 'MKKILFVINNMHLGGTRKSLLSLLNELSNINDLQVDLMILSHNGPLMNEIPNKINILKKVKLWRRLYAKNLN' A
#
# COMPACT_ATOMS: atom_id res chain seq x y z
N MET A 1 15.17 10.32 -10.70
CA MET A 1 14.06 9.40 -10.35
C MET A 1 14.33 8.58 -9.11
N LYS A 2 13.82 9.04 -7.97
CA LYS A 2 13.87 8.31 -6.68
C LYS A 2 12.68 7.35 -6.59
N LYS A 3 12.83 6.26 -5.85
CA LYS A 3 11.77 5.24 -5.66
C LYS A 3 11.60 4.88 -4.20
N ILE A 4 10.34 4.76 -3.76
CA ILE A 4 9.98 4.32 -2.41
C ILE A 4 8.95 3.21 -2.52
N LEU A 5 9.14 2.14 -1.74
CA LEU A 5 8.16 1.07 -1.57
C LEU A 5 7.63 1.10 -0.14
N PHE A 6 6.31 1.23 0.01
CA PHE A 6 5.62 0.96 1.27
C PHE A 6 5.03 -0.45 1.25
N VAL A 7 5.15 -1.16 2.37
CA VAL A 7 4.55 -2.48 2.56
C VAL A 7 3.63 -2.43 3.77
N ILE A 8 2.35 -2.75 3.58
CA ILE A 8 1.35 -2.75 4.65
C ILE A 8 0.46 -4.00 4.58
N ASN A 9 -0.06 -4.42 5.73
CA ASN A 9 -0.94 -5.59 5.78
C ASN A 9 -2.29 -5.33 5.10
N ASN A 10 -2.97 -4.23 5.44
CA ASN A 10 -4.33 -3.89 4.96
C ASN A 10 -4.62 -2.40 5.13
N MET A 11 -5.73 -1.94 4.57
CA MET A 11 -6.21 -0.55 4.61
C MET A 11 -7.48 -0.40 5.46
N HIS A 12 -7.52 -1.07 6.62
CA HIS A 12 -8.57 -0.85 7.63
C HIS A 12 -8.40 0.48 8.38
N LEU A 13 -9.46 0.90 9.07
CA LEU A 13 -9.42 2.10 9.91
C LEU A 13 -8.43 1.91 11.06
N GLY A 14 -7.61 2.93 11.30
CA GLY A 14 -6.66 2.98 12.40
C GLY A 14 -5.64 4.10 12.21
N GLY A 15 -5.01 4.56 13.31
CA GLY A 15 -4.10 5.71 13.29
C GLY A 15 -2.97 5.56 12.28
N THR A 16 -2.27 4.43 12.29
CA THR A 16 -1.14 4.17 11.38
C THR A 16 -1.55 4.23 9.89
N ARG A 17 -2.73 3.72 9.54
CA ARG A 17 -3.21 3.72 8.14
C ARG A 17 -3.62 5.12 7.70
N LYS A 18 -4.27 5.89 8.59
CA LYS A 18 -4.59 7.30 8.33
C LYS A 18 -3.32 8.14 8.16
N SER A 19 -2.30 7.93 8.99
CA SER A 19 -1.01 8.61 8.86
C SER A 19 -0.29 8.23 7.56
N LEU A 20 -0.30 6.95 7.18
CA LEU A 20 0.23 6.52 5.89
C LEU A 20 -0.50 7.21 4.74
N LEU A 21 -1.83 7.26 4.77
CA LEU A 21 -2.63 7.92 3.75
C LEU A 21 -2.28 9.40 3.59
N SER A 22 -2.14 10.12 4.69
CA SER A 22 -1.69 11.51 4.70
C SER A 22 -0.31 11.66 4.05
N LEU A 23 0.65 10.81 4.42
CA LEU A 23 1.97 10.79 3.79
C LEU A 23 1.91 10.48 2.29
N LEU A 24 1.11 9.50 1.87
CA LEU A 24 0.96 9.14 0.46
C LEU A 24 0.37 10.30 -0.35
N ASN A 25 -0.57 11.07 0.21
CA ASN A 25 -1.09 12.28 -0.42
C ASN A 25 0.03 13.29 -0.67
N GLU A 26 0.85 13.61 0.33
CA GLU A 26 1.96 14.55 0.18
C GLU A 26 2.99 14.07 -0.84
N LEU A 27 3.38 12.80 -0.78
CA LEU A 27 4.35 12.22 -1.72
C LEU A 27 3.83 12.16 -3.15
N SER A 28 2.51 12.02 -3.35
CA SER A 28 1.90 12.01 -4.67
C SER A 28 2.09 13.34 -5.42
N ASN A 29 2.33 14.45 -4.72
CA ASN A 29 2.55 15.75 -5.36
C ASN A 29 3.99 15.95 -5.87
N ILE A 30 4.91 15.02 -5.60
CA ILE A 30 6.32 15.13 -6.00
C ILE A 30 6.49 14.56 -7.42
N ASN A 31 7.09 15.32 -8.34
CA ASN A 31 7.20 14.94 -9.76
C ASN A 31 8.26 13.86 -10.06
N ASP A 32 9.43 13.89 -9.44
CA ASP A 32 10.53 12.93 -9.68
C ASP A 32 10.61 11.80 -8.63
N LEU A 33 9.46 11.48 -8.03
CA LEU A 33 9.31 10.42 -7.04
C LEU A 33 8.27 9.39 -7.48
N GLN A 34 8.73 8.14 -7.62
CA GLN A 34 7.84 6.99 -7.78
C GLN A 34 7.55 6.38 -6.41
N VAL A 35 6.27 6.21 -6.09
CA VAL A 35 5.82 5.54 -4.87
C VAL A 35 5.02 4.31 -5.24
N ASP A 36 5.52 3.15 -4.82
CA ASP A 36 4.84 1.88 -4.93
C ASP A 36 4.26 1.48 -3.57
N LEU A 37 3.05 0.93 -3.56
CA LEU A 37 2.39 0.42 -2.36
C LEU A 37 2.06 -1.06 -2.53
N MET A 38 2.68 -1.90 -1.68
CA MET A 38 2.35 -3.31 -1.57
C MET A 38 1.41 -3.53 -0.38
N ILE A 39 0.22 -4.03 -0.69
CA ILE A 39 -0.79 -4.39 0.32
C ILE A 39 -0.88 -5.92 0.37
N LEU A 40 -0.62 -6.52 1.53
CA LEU A 40 -0.62 -8.00 1.64
C LEU A 40 -2.05 -8.56 1.53
N SER A 41 -3.00 -7.86 2.16
CA SER A 41 -4.43 -8.09 2.09
C SER A 41 -5.11 -6.85 1.52
N HIS A 42 -5.43 -6.89 0.22
CA HIS A 42 -6.19 -5.85 -0.50
C HIS A 42 -7.64 -5.73 -0.01
N ASN A 43 -7.83 -5.28 1.22
CA ASN A 43 -9.12 -5.02 1.85
C ASN A 43 -9.06 -3.82 2.79
N GLY A 44 -10.26 -3.31 3.12
CA GLY A 44 -10.48 -2.24 4.06
C GLY A 44 -11.04 -0.97 3.42
N PRO A 45 -11.75 -0.14 4.20
CA PRO A 45 -12.45 1.04 3.70
C PRO A 45 -11.53 2.13 3.12
N LEU A 46 -10.26 2.21 3.55
CA LEU A 46 -9.33 3.25 3.08
C LEU A 46 -8.69 2.93 1.72
N MET A 47 -9.05 1.81 1.09
CA MET A 47 -8.51 1.44 -0.23
C MET A 47 -8.83 2.49 -1.30
N ASN A 48 -10.03 3.06 -1.25
CA ASN A 48 -10.48 4.04 -2.24
C ASN A 48 -9.93 5.45 -1.99
N GLU A 49 -9.32 5.67 -0.83
CA GLU A 49 -8.71 6.95 -0.46
C GLU A 49 -7.25 7.05 -0.93
N ILE A 50 -6.68 5.96 -1.46
CA ILE A 50 -5.30 5.94 -1.95
C ILE A 50 -5.19 6.88 -3.16
N PRO A 51 -4.21 7.81 -3.18
CA PRO A 51 -4.08 8.74 -4.30
C PRO A 51 -3.78 8.01 -5.60
N ASN A 52 -4.41 8.44 -6.70
CA ASN A 52 -4.29 7.78 -8.02
C ASN A 52 -2.85 7.69 -8.55
N LYS A 53 -1.95 8.58 -8.12
CA LYS A 53 -0.53 8.58 -8.54
C LYS A 53 0.31 7.51 -7.80
N ILE A 54 -0.23 6.91 -6.74
CA ILE A 54 0.44 5.81 -6.04
C ILE A 54 0.22 4.52 -6.82
N ASN A 55 1.31 3.84 -7.16
CA ASN A 55 1.23 2.59 -7.89
C ASN A 55 0.98 1.42 -6.93
N ILE A 56 -0.24 0.88 -6.91
CA ILE A 56 -0.58 -0.29 -6.10
C ILE A 56 -0.08 -1.56 -6.81
N LEU A 57 0.86 -2.25 -6.17
CA LEU A 57 1.39 -3.50 -6.73
C LEU A 57 0.34 -4.61 -6.68
N LYS A 58 0.20 -5.35 -7.79
CA LYS A 58 -0.66 -6.52 -7.88
C LYS A 58 -0.21 -7.61 -6.91
N LYS A 59 -1.14 -8.40 -6.37
CA LYS A 59 -0.79 -9.58 -5.56
C LYS A 59 0.14 -10.51 -6.35
N VAL A 60 1.38 -10.63 -5.92
CA VAL A 60 2.29 -11.64 -6.47
C VAL A 60 1.83 -13.01 -5.94
N LYS A 61 1.59 -13.96 -6.84
CA LYS A 61 1.16 -15.34 -6.50
C LYS A 61 2.06 -16.00 -5.44
N LEU A 62 3.35 -15.67 -5.44
CA LEU A 62 4.34 -16.18 -4.48
C LEU A 62 4.01 -15.77 -3.03
N TRP A 63 3.57 -14.52 -2.79
CA TRP A 63 3.22 -14.05 -1.45
C TRP A 63 2.03 -14.80 -0.87
N ARG A 64 1.02 -15.09 -1.69
CA ARG A 64 -0.12 -15.93 -1.27
C ARG A 64 0.37 -17.29 -0.75
N ARG A 65 1.39 -17.87 -1.38
CA ARG A 65 1.93 -19.19 -1.01
C ARG A 65 2.73 -19.15 0.30
N LEU A 66 3.42 -18.04 0.59
CA LEU A 66 4.17 -17.86 1.83
C LEU A 66 3.28 -17.51 3.02
N TYR A 67 2.28 -16.64 2.83
CA TYR A 67 1.42 -16.18 3.91
C TYR A 67 0.20 -17.07 4.18
N ALA A 68 -0.37 -17.76 3.18
CA ALA A 68 -1.52 -18.64 3.39
C ALA A 68 -1.17 -19.92 4.17
N LYS A 69 0.11 -20.29 4.28
CA LYS A 69 0.55 -21.44 5.08
C LYS A 69 0.49 -21.19 6.60
N ASN A 70 0.38 -19.95 7.04
CA ASN A 70 0.39 -19.56 8.45
C ASN A 70 -1.01 -19.17 8.99
N LEU A 71 -2.08 -19.52 8.26
CA LEU A 71 -3.48 -19.28 8.64
C LEU A 71 -4.26 -20.60 8.72
N ASN A 72 -3.68 -21.59 9.40
CA ASN A 72 -4.37 -22.80 9.86
C ASN A 72 -4.18 -22.91 11.37
#